data_AF-A0A1F5NTB9-F1
#
_entry.id   AF-A0A1F5NTB9-F1
#
_cell.length_a   1.000
_cell.length_b   1.000
_cell.length_c   1.000
_cell.angle_alpha   90.00
_cell.angle_beta   90.00
_cell.angle_gamma   90.00
#
_symmetry.space_group_name_H-M   'P 1'
#
loop_
_entity.id
_entity.type
_entity.pdbx_description
1 polymer ?
#
loop_
_entity_poly.entity_id
_entity_poly.type
_entity_poly.pdbx_seq_one_letter_code
_entity_poly.pdbx_strand_id
1 'polypeptide(L)' 'MITGPILNPRGGFINDFFKIVKAGFSAKRKKLANNLSAGLKIAKLEALALLEKAKIKIDARAQELSLEDWKNLYDEAQGL' A
#
# COMPACT_ATOMS: atom_id res chain seq x y z
N MET A 1 11.49 -7.63 14.71
CA MET A 1 11.04 -7.07 13.41
C MET A 1 9.71 -6.38 13.66
N ILE A 2 9.57 -5.13 13.22
CA ILE A 2 8.38 -4.30 13.46
C ILE A 2 7.29 -4.79 12.50
N THR A 3 6.40 -5.68 12.94
CA THR A 3 5.31 -6.24 12.10
C THR A 3 3.96 -6.01 12.75
N GLY A 4 3.61 -4.74 12.97
CA GLY A 4 2.23 -4.35 13.24
C GLY A 4 1.48 -4.12 11.92
N PRO A 5 0.14 -4.19 11.91
CA PRO A 5 -0.64 -3.86 10.73
C PRO A 5 -0.41 -2.39 10.34
N ILE A 6 -0.20 -2.14 9.04
CA ILE A 6 0.03 -0.79 8.49
C ILE A 6 -1.23 0.07 8.59
N LEU A 7 -2.38 -0.60 8.56
CA LEU A 7 -3.69 0.01 8.75
C LEU A 7 -4.25 -0.28 10.14
N ASN A 8 -5.08 0.64 10.65
CA ASN A 8 -5.81 0.48 11.90
C ASN A 8 -7.30 0.44 11.58
N PRO A 9 -7.97 -0.72 11.61
CA PRO A 9 -9.27 -0.95 10.96
C PRO A 9 -10.48 -0.38 11.70
N ARG A 10 -10.37 0.84 12.26
CA ARG A 10 -11.50 1.51 12.92
C ARG A 10 -12.51 2.10 11.92
N GLY A 11 -12.13 2.22 10.64
CA GLY A 11 -12.90 2.93 9.62
C GLY A 11 -13.80 2.06 8.73
N GLY A 12 -13.69 0.73 8.81
CA GLY A 12 -14.37 -0.18 7.91
C GLY A 12 -13.68 -0.29 6.54
N PHE A 13 -13.92 -1.41 5.84
CA PHE A 13 -13.22 -1.82 4.61
C PHE A 13 -13.08 -0.68 3.58
N ILE A 14 -14.17 0.02 3.26
CA ILE A 14 -14.17 1.06 2.22
C ILE A 14 -13.18 2.18 2.56
N ASN A 15 -13.21 2.69 3.79
CA ASN A 15 -12.34 3.80 4.19
C ASN A 15 -10.87 3.41 4.18
N ASP A 16 -10.57 2.22 4.67
CA ASP A 16 -9.20 1.71 4.78
C ASP A 16 -8.62 1.32 3.41
N PHE A 17 -9.42 0.70 2.54
CA PHE A 17 -9.07 0.43 1.15
C PHE A 17 -8.77 1.72 0.39
N PHE A 18 -9.69 2.69 0.42
CA PHE A 18 -9.48 3.96 -0.28
C PHE A 18 -8.32 4.77 0.30
N LYS A 19 -7.96 4.59 1.57
CA LYS A 19 -6.76 5.21 2.16
C LYS A 19 -5.49 4.73 1.46
N ILE A 20 -5.35 3.43 1.20
CA ILE A 20 -4.21 2.87 0.45
C ILE A 20 -4.22 3.38 -0.99
N VAL A 21 -5.36 3.30 -1.67
CA VAL A 21 -5.46 3.74 -3.07
C VAL A 21 -5.09 5.22 -3.20
N LYS A 22 -5.63 6.09 -2.34
CA LYS A 22 -5.29 7.53 -2.32
C LYS A 22 -3.81 7.76 -2.02
N ALA A 23 -3.23 7.03 -1.06
CA ALA A 23 -1.80 7.11 -0.78
C ALA A 23 -0.96 6.73 -2.01
N GLY A 24 -1.36 5.70 -2.76
CA GLY A 24 -0.73 5.27 -4.00
C GLY A 24 -0.69 6.33 -5.10
N PHE A 25 -1.69 7.22 -5.16
CA PHE A 25 -1.77 8.32 -6.11
C PHE A 25 -1.35 9.70 -5.56
N SER A 26 -0.79 9.75 -4.34
CA SER A 26 -0.46 11.01 -3.65
C SER A 26 0.55 11.90 -4.37
N ALA A 27 1.37 11.35 -5.28
CA ALA A 27 2.23 12.14 -6.17
C ALA A 27 2.32 11.54 -7.58
N LYS A 28 2.25 12.42 -8.57
CA LYS A 28 2.25 12.07 -10.00
C LYS A 28 3.55 11.35 -10.39
N ARG A 29 3.43 10.24 -11.12
CA ARG A 29 4.53 9.47 -11.75
C ARG A 29 5.55 8.82 -10.81
N LYS A 30 5.46 9.02 -9.49
CA LYS A 30 6.34 8.36 -8.53
C LYS A 30 6.03 6.85 -8.48
N LYS A 31 7.07 6.06 -8.16
CA LYS A 31 6.94 4.63 -7.86
C LYS A 31 6.02 4.43 -6.65
N LEU A 32 5.25 3.35 -6.67
CA LEU A 32 4.23 3.05 -5.67
C LEU A 32 4.82 3.00 -4.25
N ALA A 33 5.98 2.37 -4.05
CA ALA A 33 6.64 2.32 -2.74
C ALA A 33 6.93 3.71 -2.14
N ASN A 34 7.31 4.69 -2.98
CA ASN A 34 7.57 6.06 -2.51
C ASN A 34 6.24 6.78 -2.15
N ASN A 35 5.18 6.52 -2.92
CA ASN A 35 3.86 7.09 -2.67
C ASN A 35 3.23 6.50 -1.40
N LEU A 36 3.33 5.18 -1.18
CA LEU A 36 2.84 4.52 0.03
C LEU A 36 3.61 4.96 1.27
N SER A 37 4.94 5.05 1.20
CA SER A 37 5.76 5.54 2.30
C SER A 37 5.35 6.95 2.74
N ALA A 38 5.18 7.87 1.79
CA ALA A 38 4.74 9.24 2.09
C ALA A 38 3.27 9.31 2.57
N GLY A 39 2.36 8.63 1.87
CA GLY A 39 0.92 8.72 2.11
C GLY A 39 0.44 7.97 3.36
N LEU A 40 1.08 6.85 3.70
CA LEU A 40 0.79 6.08 4.91
C LEU A 40 1.71 6.42 6.08
N LYS A 41 2.73 7.29 5.86
CA LYS A 41 3.73 7.68 6.85
C LYS A 41 4.49 6.48 7.44
N ILE A 42 4.84 5.53 6.57
CA ILE A 42 5.60 4.32 6.90
C ILE A 42 7.01 4.40 6.30
N ALA A 43 7.94 3.60 6.82
CA ALA A 43 9.28 3.54 6.25
C ALA A 43 9.24 3.00 4.81
N LYS A 44 10.15 3.47 3.95
CA LYS A 44 10.22 2.99 2.56
C LYS A 44 10.47 1.49 2.47
N LEU A 45 11.25 0.93 3.40
CA LEU A 45 11.48 -0.52 3.48
C LEU A 45 10.19 -1.29 3.81
N GLU A 46 9.32 -0.76 4.66
CA GLU A 46 8.01 -1.38 4.96
C GLU A 46 7.10 -1.35 3.73
N ALA A 47 7.09 -0.22 3.00
CA ALA A 47 6.35 -0.14 1.74
C ALA A 47 6.86 -1.13 0.70
N LEU A 48 8.18 -1.33 0.57
CA LEU A 48 8.77 -2.31 -0.34
C LEU A 48 8.41 -3.75 0.06
N ALA A 49 8.52 -4.08 1.35
CA ALA A 49 8.13 -5.39 1.87
C ALA A 49 6.63 -5.67 1.65
N LEU A 50 5.78 -4.64 1.80
CA LEU A 50 4.35 -4.75 1.51
C LEU A 50 4.08 -5.06 0.03
N LEU A 51 4.76 -4.37 -0.90
CA LEU A 51 4.65 -4.67 -2.33
C LEU A 51 5.09 -6.10 -2.64
N GLU A 52 6.21 -6.53 -2.06
CA GLU A 52 6.76 -7.87 -2.27
C GLU A 52 5.78 -8.96 -1.81
N LYS A 53 5.21 -8.82 -0.60
CA LYS A 53 4.19 -9.74 -0.09
C LYS A 53 2.95 -9.78 -0.97
N ALA A 54 2.48 -8.62 -1.43
CA ALA A 54 1.37 -8.49 -2.35
C ALA A 54 1.72 -8.91 -3.81
N LYS A 55 2.94 -9.43 -4.06
CA LYS A 55 3.44 -9.87 -5.37
C LYS A 55 3.45 -8.78 -6.44
N ILE A 56 3.60 -7.52 -6.02
CA ILE A 56 3.69 -6.34 -6.89
C ILE A 56 5.15 -5.99 -7.12
N LYS A 57 5.51 -5.60 -8.35
CA LYS A 57 6.87 -5.16 -8.67
C LYS A 57 7.27 -3.94 -7.84
N ILE A 58 8.48 -3.96 -7.31
CA ILE A 58 9.03 -2.86 -6.48
C ILE A 58 9.13 -1.51 -7.23
N ASP A 59 9.16 -1.54 -8.56
CA ASP A 59 9.23 -0.36 -9.43
C ASP A 59 7.89 0.02 -10.05
N ALA A 60 6.82 -0.70 -9.72
CA ALA A 60 5.47 -0.43 -10.20
C ALA A 60 5.01 0.99 -9.86
N ARG A 61 4.15 1.54 -10.71
CA ARG A 61 3.41 2.77 -10.41
C ARG A 61 1.95 2.46 -10.12
N ALA A 62 1.28 3.34 -9.39
CA ALA A 62 -0.10 3.12 -8.97
C ALA A 62 -1.07 2.85 -10.14
N GLN A 63 -0.89 3.51 -11.29
CA GLN A 63 -1.74 3.29 -12.46
C GLN A 63 -1.50 1.94 -13.17
N GLU A 64 -0.45 1.21 -12.83
CA GLU A 64 -0.11 -0.09 -13.42
C GLU A 64 -0.81 -1.26 -12.68
N LEU A 65 -1.38 -1.00 -11.50
CA LEU A 65 -2.06 -1.99 -10.69
C LEU A 65 -3.49 -2.23 -11.16
N SER A 66 -3.87 -3.51 -11.23
CA SER A 66 -5.27 -3.95 -11.33
C SER A 66 -6.01 -3.78 -10.00
N LEU A 67 -7.35 -3.92 -10.02
CA LEU A 67 -8.15 -3.94 -8.79
C LEU A 67 -7.75 -5.11 -7.87
N GLU A 68 -7.39 -6.26 -8.43
CA GLU A 68 -6.91 -7.42 -7.68
C GLU A 68 -5.60 -7.12 -6.97
N ASP A 69 -4.67 -6.41 -7.62
CA ASP A 69 -3.42 -5.97 -7.00
C ASP A 69 -3.67 -5.02 -5.82
N TRP A 70 -4.61 -4.08 -5.97
CA TRP A 70 -5.01 -3.18 -4.88
C TRP A 70 -5.64 -3.95 -3.71
N LYS A 71 -6.44 -4.98 -4.00
CA LYS A 71 -7.03 -5.84 -2.98
C LYS A 71 -5.93 -6.63 -2.23
N ASN A 72 -5.02 -7.27 -2.95
CA ASN A 72 -3.90 -8.01 -2.35
C ASN A 72 -3.04 -7.09 -1.47
N LEU A 73 -2.77 -5.88 -1.95
CA LEU A 73 -2.04 -4.87 -1.18
C LEU A 73 -2.76 -4.46 0.10
N TYR A 74 -4.09 -4.37 0.05
CA TYR A 74 -4.91 -4.08 1.21
C TYR A 74 -4.90 -5.23 2.23
N ASP A 75 -5.07 -6.47 1.77
CA ASP A 75 -5.07 -7.67 2.62
C ASP A 75 -3.73 -7.80 3.37
N GLU A 76 -2.61 -7.66 2.66
CA GLU A 76 -1.27 -7.69 3.25
C GLU A 76 -0.98 -6.53 4.21
N ALA A 77 -1.58 -5.35 3.96
CA ALA A 77 -1.43 -4.18 4.83
C ALA A 77 -2.21 -4.31 6.15
N GLN A 78 -3.28 -5.11 6.15
CA GLN A 78 -4.03 -5.49 7.35
C GLN A 78 -3.35 -6.64 8.12
N GLY A 79 -2.43 -7.37 7.48
CA GLY A 79 -1.80 -8.55 8.06
C GLY A 79 -2.72 -9.78 8.08
N LEU A 80 -3.59 -9.91 7.08
CA LEU A 80 -4.28 -11.15 6.75
C LEU A 80 -3.35 -12.14 6.06
#